data_AF-A0A960H8Z3-F1
#
_entry.id   AF-A0A960H8Z3-F1
#
_cell.length_a   1.000
_cell.length_b   1.000
_cell.length_c   1.000
_cell.angle_alpha   90.00
_cell.angle_beta   90.00
_cell.angle_gamma   90.00
#
_symmetry.space_group_name_H-M   'P 1'
#
loop_
_entity.id
_entity.type
_entity.pdbx_description
1 polymer ?
#
loop_
_entity_poly.entity_id
_entity_poly.type
_entity_poly.pdbx_seq_one_letter_code
_entity_poly.pdbx_strand_id
1 'polypeptide(L)' 'FVQIKQHYYIVHADINPTGVVPKGPDLANWLTPHGREALGGSPFGDGTPPGPTRQEERVPVV' A
#
# COMPACT_ATOMS: atom_id res chain seq x y z
N PHE A 1 4.16 0.14 2.97
CA PHE A 1 5.11 0.28 1.83
C PHE A 1 6.58 0.11 2.20
N VAL A 2 6.99 0.43 3.44
CA VAL A 2 8.40 0.34 3.88
C VAL A 2 9.04 -1.03 3.57
N GLN A 3 8.39 -2.13 3.97
CA GLN A 3 8.92 -3.48 3.77
C GLN A 3 9.08 -3.86 2.30
N ILE A 4 8.16 -3.43 1.43
CA ILE A 4 8.26 -3.63 -0.03
C ILE A 4 9.56 -3.00 -0.53
N LYS A 5 9.78 -1.72 -0.20
CA LYS A 5 10.97 -0.99 -0.62
C LYS A 5 12.25 -1.63 -0.06
N GLN A 6 12.26 -2.00 1.21
CA GLN A 6 13.41 -2.65 1.83
C GLN A 6 13.77 -3.96 1.12
N HIS A 7 12.79 -4.82 0.84
CA HIS A 7 13.05 -6.07 0.14
C HIS A 7 13.74 -5.83 -1.22
N TYR A 8 13.14 -5.00 -2.08
CA TYR A 8 13.67 -4.76 -3.42
C TYR A 8 15.01 -4.02 -3.43
N TYR A 9 15.20 -3.03 -2.58
CA TYR A 9 16.41 -2.19 -2.61
C TYR A 9 17.59 -2.77 -1.82
N ILE A 10 17.34 -3.68 -0.87
CA ILE A 10 18.40 -4.30 -0.07
C ILE A 10 18.76 -5.69 -0.60
N VAL A 11 17.77 -6.53 -0.92
CA VAL A 11 18.03 -7.94 -1.30
C VAL A 11 18.61 -8.05 -2.71
N HIS A 12 18.19 -7.20 -3.64
CA HIS A 12 18.71 -7.20 -5.01
C HIS A 12 20.06 -6.47 -5.12
N ALA A 13 21.09 -6.98 -4.43
CA ALA A 13 22.43 -6.39 -4.42
C ALA A 13 23.09 -6.37 -5.81
N ASP A 14 22.75 -7.30 -6.69
CA ASP A 14 23.24 -7.32 -8.08
C ASP A 14 22.77 -6.11 -8.89
N ILE A 15 21.60 -5.55 -8.53
CA ILE A 15 21.00 -4.39 -9.19
C ILE A 15 21.31 -3.11 -8.42
N ASN A 16 21.18 -3.14 -7.09
CA ASN A 16 21.47 -2.03 -6.20
C ASN A 16 22.57 -2.40 -5.19
N PRO A 17 23.85 -2.41 -5.60
CA PRO A 17 24.96 -2.80 -4.72
C PRO A 17 25.15 -1.84 -3.53
N THR A 18 24.57 -0.64 -3.59
CA THR A 18 24.63 0.33 -2.48
C THR A 18 23.67 -0.01 -1.34
N GLY A 19 22.63 -0.83 -1.58
CA GLY A 19 21.57 -1.12 -0.61
C GLY A 19 20.70 0.09 -0.23
N VAL A 20 20.90 1.26 -0.86
CA VAL A 20 20.18 2.49 -0.52
C VAL A 20 18.70 2.34 -0.88
N VAL A 21 17.84 2.55 0.12
CA VAL A 21 16.39 2.59 -0.04
C VAL A 21 15.96 4.05 -0.25
N PRO A 22 15.38 4.43 -1.40
CA PRO A 22 14.90 5.79 -1.61
C PRO A 22 13.86 6.19 -0.56
N LYS A 23 13.87 7.44 -0.10
CA LYS A 23 12.83 7.95 0.83
C LYS A 23 11.47 8.12 0.14
N GLY A 24 11.46 8.65 -1.07
CA GLY A 24 10.24 8.82 -1.87
C GLY A 24 9.69 7.51 -2.47
N PRO A 25 8.63 7.60 -3.27
CA PRO A 25 7.80 8.79 -3.49
C PRO A 25 7.00 9.16 -2.22
N ASP A 26 6.43 10.37 -2.20
CA ASP A 26 5.35 10.67 -1.26
C ASP A 26 4.11 9.84 -1.65
N LEU A 27 3.39 9.35 -0.64
CA LEU A 27 2.26 8.42 -0.77
C LEU A 27 0.93 9.06 -0.36
N ALA A 28 0.92 10.33 0.05
CA ALA A 28 -0.30 11.02 0.47
C ALA A 28 -1.40 11.02 -0.60
N ASN A 29 -1.01 10.92 -1.88
CA ASN A 29 -1.95 10.90 -3.00
C ASN A 29 -2.84 9.65 -3.04
N TRP A 30 -2.46 8.54 -2.39
CA TRP A 30 -3.27 7.31 -2.37
C TRP A 30 -4.67 7.48 -1.76
N LEU A 31 -4.83 8.47 -0.88
CA LEU A 31 -6.09 8.75 -0.19
C LEU A 31 -6.90 9.87 -0.84
N THR A 32 -6.45 10.38 -1.99
CA THR A 32 -7.20 11.38 -2.75
C THR A 32 -8.47 10.76 -3.36
N PRO A 33 -9.57 11.54 -3.51
CA PRO A 33 -10.79 11.05 -4.15
C PRO A 33 -10.52 10.49 -5.55
N HIS A 34 -10.97 9.26 -5.81
CA HIS A 34 -10.70 8.56 -7.07
C HIS A 34 -11.83 8.66 -8.12
N GLY A 35 -13.03 9.15 -7.75
CA GLY A 35 -14.12 9.44 -8.70
C GLY A 35 -14.78 8.23 -9.38
N ARG A 36 -14.63 7.02 -8.84
CA ARG A 36 -15.09 5.78 -9.53
C ARG A 36 -16.55 5.45 -9.22
N GLU A 37 -17.08 6.02 -8.16
CA GLU A 37 -18.48 5.95 -7.76
C GLU A 37 -19.42 6.50 -8.86
N ALA A 38 -18.96 7.45 -9.67
CA ALA A 38 -19.73 8.00 -10.79
C ALA A 38 -20.05 6.96 -11.88
N LEU A 39 -19.30 5.85 -11.93
CA LEU A 39 -19.53 4.74 -12.87
C LEU A 39 -20.61 3.76 -12.37
N GLY A 40 -21.16 3.97 -11.17
CA GLY A 40 -22.11 3.06 -10.54
C GLY A 40 -21.46 1.77 -10.01
N GLY A 41 -22.29 0.74 -9.79
CA GLY A 41 -21.89 -0.55 -9.23
C GLY A 41 -21.91 -0.58 -7.69
N SER A 42 -21.89 -1.79 -7.13
CA SER A 42 -21.78 -2.03 -5.69
C SER A 42 -20.66 -3.05 -5.45
N PRO A 43 -19.53 -2.67 -4.82
CA PRO A 43 -18.41 -3.60 -4.59
C PRO A 43 -18.81 -4.85 -3.79
N PHE A 44 -19.87 -4.75 -2.98
CA PHE A 44 -20.35 -5.84 -2.13
C PHE A 44 -21.77 -6.31 -2.50
N GLY A 45 -22.39 -5.78 -3.56
CA GLY A 45 -23.78 -6.11 -3.92
C GLY A 45 -24.74 -5.82 -2.77
N ASP A 46 -25.51 -6.84 -2.37
CA ASP A 46 -26.42 -6.83 -1.21
C ASP A 46 -25.71 -7.18 0.12
N GLY A 47 -24.42 -7.51 0.06
CA GLY A 47 -23.59 -7.85 1.22
C GLY A 47 -22.98 -6.62 1.92
N THR A 48 -22.06 -6.86 2.85
CA THR A 48 -21.41 -5.82 3.64
C THR A 48 -19.88 -5.98 3.58
N PRO A 49 -19.10 -4.88 3.51
CA PRO A 49 -17.65 -4.94 3.64
C PRO A 49 -17.20 -5.67 4.91
N PRO A 50 -16.06 -6.36 4.90
CA PRO A 50 -15.50 -6.91 6.13
C PRO A 50 -15.18 -5.80 7.13
N GLY A 51 -15.15 -6.15 8.41
CA GLY A 51 -14.65 -5.27 9.45
C GLY A 51 -13.14 -5.02 9.32
N PRO A 52 -12.57 -4.14 10.17
CA PRO A 52 -11.13 -3.88 10.21
C PRO A 52 -10.31 -5.14 10.48
N THR A 53 -9.06 -5.15 10.02
CA THR A 53 -8.12 -6.23 10.34
C THR A 53 -7.85 -6.34 11.84
N ARG A 54 -7.52 -7.56 12.28
CA ARG A 54 -7.10 -7.84 13.66
C ARG A 54 -5.86 -7.03 14.00
N GLN A 55 -5.68 -6.71 15.28
CA GLN A 55 -4.65 -5.77 15.71
C GLN A 55 -3.24 -6.22 15.31
N GLU A 56 -2.97 -7.51 15.43
CA GLU A 56 -1.71 -8.18 15.08
C GLU A 56 -1.45 -8.26 13.57
N GLU A 57 -2.49 -8.08 12.75
CA GLU A 57 -2.42 -8.10 11.29
C GLU A 57 -2.43 -6.68 10.69
N ARG A 58 -2.52 -5.63 11.52
CA ARG A 58 -2.52 -4.24 11.02
C ARG A 58 -1.14 -3.86 10.50
N VAL A 59 -1.14 -3.15 9.37
CA VAL A 59 0.07 -2.54 8.84
C VAL A 59 0.50 -1.39 9.77
N PRO A 60 1.76 -1.35 10.24
CA PRO A 60 2.25 -0.28 11.10
C PRO A 60 2.17 1.11 10.41
N VAL A 61 1.86 2.14 11.21
CA VAL A 61 1.90 3.55 10.79
C VAL A 61 3.34 4.04 10.96
N VAL A 62 4.18 3.78 9.97
CA VAL A 62 5.61 4.14 9.93
C VAL A 62 5.94 4.96 8.70
#